data_AF-A0A4Y8WM43-F1
#
_entry.id   AF-A0A4Y8WM43-F1
#
_cell.length_a   1.000
_cell.length_b   1.000
_cell.length_c   1.000
_cell.angle_alpha   90.00
_cell.angle_beta   90.00
_cell.angle_gamma   90.00
#
_symmetry.space_group_name_H-M   'P 1'
#
loop_
_entity.id
_entity.type
_entity.pdbx_description
1 polymer ?
#
loop_
_entity_poly.entity_id
_entity_poly.type
_entity_poly.pdbx_seq_one_letter_code
_entity_poly.pdbx_strand_id
1 'polypeptide(L)'
;MVDSPYAPDGSVKIEVAEDREDTRSEEAKEEERSYQVKVGSAKPGVDTEARWVVKCKKFRYGYKKHVLTDGEGLVHTLTTTSANVSDTTEFPTLIEKGALQKGVMVLADKGYTSKTNREHLSSHGLKDGIMRKATKGKPLS
;
A
#
# COMPACT_ATOMS: atom_id res chain seq x y z
N MET A 1 -8.60 5.92 -7.81
CA MET A 1 -8.64 4.55 -8.37
C MET A 1 -9.56 4.60 -9.56
N VAL A 2 -9.15 4.04 -10.69
CA VAL A 2 -9.96 3.94 -11.91
C VAL A 2 -10.61 2.56 -11.91
N ASP A 3 -11.91 2.50 -12.21
CA ASP A 3 -12.59 1.22 -12.37
C ASP A 3 -12.25 0.63 -13.74
N SER A 4 -11.77 -0.61 -13.77
CA SER A 4 -11.49 -1.33 -15.01
C SER A 4 -12.75 -2.09 -15.44
N PRO A 5 -13.16 -2.02 -16.72
CA PRO A 5 -14.22 -2.88 -17.24
C PRO A 5 -13.77 -4.34 -17.33
N TYR A 6 -12.46 -4.60 -17.30
CA TYR A 6 -11.88 -5.93 -17.28
C TYR A 6 -11.76 -6.43 -15.84
N ALA A 7 -12.26 -7.63 -15.60
CA ALA A 7 -12.08 -8.40 -14.38
C ALA A 7 -11.30 -9.70 -14.72
N PRO A 8 -10.64 -10.34 -13.74
CA PRO A 8 -10.02 -11.64 -13.96
C PRO A 8 -11.07 -12.63 -14.48
N ASP A 9 -10.81 -13.23 -15.64
CA ASP A 9 -11.73 -14.18 -16.31
C ASP A 9 -11.63 -15.62 -15.74
N GLY A 10 -10.82 -15.81 -14.70
CA GLY A 10 -10.60 -17.09 -14.03
C GLY A 10 -9.61 -18.02 -14.75
N SER A 11 -9.09 -17.65 -15.92
CA SER A 11 -8.05 -18.43 -16.61
C SER A 11 -6.71 -18.40 -15.87
N VAL A 12 -6.47 -17.34 -15.10
CA VAL A 12 -5.27 -17.11 -14.30
C VAL A 12 -5.59 -17.41 -12.84
N LYS A 13 -4.96 -18.44 -12.28
CA LYS A 13 -5.07 -18.81 -10.87
C LYS A 13 -3.91 -18.21 -10.07
N ILE A 14 -3.89 -16.89 -9.93
CA ILE A 14 -2.98 -16.21 -8.99
C ILE A 14 -3.75 -15.82 -7.74
N GLU A 15 -3.13 -16.00 -6.58
CA GLU A 15 -3.67 -15.49 -5.33
C GLU A 15 -3.49 -13.97 -5.30
N VAL A 16 -4.58 -13.24 -5.05
CA VAL A 16 -4.60 -11.77 -5.09
C VAL A 16 -4.50 -11.23 -3.66
N ALA A 17 -3.64 -10.25 -3.44
CA ALA A 17 -3.47 -9.63 -2.14
C ALA A 17 -4.76 -8.94 -1.66
N GLU A 18 -5.01 -9.00 -0.36
CA GLU A 18 -5.99 -8.13 0.28
C GLU A 18 -5.41 -6.72 0.49
N ASP A 19 -6.28 -5.71 0.52
CA ASP A 19 -5.89 -4.29 0.58
C ASP A 19 -5.01 -3.91 1.78
N ARG A 20 -5.21 -4.52 2.96
CA ARG A 20 -4.55 -4.09 4.20
C ARG A 20 -3.28 -4.85 4.54
N GLU A 21 -3.27 -6.14 4.27
CA GLU A 21 -2.18 -7.01 4.63
C GLU A 21 -2.04 -8.06 3.53
N ASP A 22 -0.82 -8.20 3.03
CA ASP A 22 -0.51 -9.24 2.06
C ASP A 22 -0.14 -10.52 2.81
N THR A 23 -1.17 -11.29 3.19
CA THR A 23 -1.04 -12.57 3.90
C THR A 23 -0.73 -13.73 2.97
N ARG A 24 -0.51 -13.48 1.68
CA ARG A 24 -0.15 -14.52 0.71
C ARG A 24 1.21 -15.12 1.07
N SER A 25 1.38 -16.39 0.74
CA SER A 25 2.69 -17.04 0.91
C SER A 25 3.73 -16.43 -0.04
N GLU A 26 5.01 -16.62 0.27
CA GLU A 26 6.09 -16.13 -0.61
C GLU A 26 6.07 -16.86 -1.96
N GLU A 27 5.64 -18.12 -1.99
CA GLU A 27 5.43 -18.88 -3.22
C GLU A 27 4.35 -18.23 -4.09
N ALA A 28 3.21 -17.85 -3.51
CA ALA A 28 2.13 -17.18 -4.25
C ALA A 28 2.58 -15.81 -4.81
N LYS A 29 3.41 -15.06 -4.08
CA LYS A 29 4.01 -13.81 -4.57
C LYS A 29 4.98 -14.05 -5.72
N GLU A 30 5.77 -15.13 -5.65
CA GLU A 30 6.70 -15.52 -6.72
C GLU A 30 5.98 -16.01 -7.97
N GLU A 31 4.88 -16.75 -7.80
CA GLU A 31 4.00 -17.16 -8.89
C GLU A 31 3.40 -15.94 -9.62
N GLU A 32 2.94 -14.93 -8.89
CA GLU A 32 2.46 -13.66 -9.47
C GLU A 32 3.59 -12.95 -10.23
N ARG A 33 4.81 -12.87 -9.68
CA ARG A 33 5.97 -12.28 -10.37
C ARG A 33 6.28 -13.03 -11.67
N SER A 34 6.37 -14.35 -11.60
CA SER A 34 6.61 -15.22 -12.76
C SER A 34 5.53 -15.09 -13.83
N TYR A 35 4.27 -14.97 -13.42
CA TYR A 35 3.15 -14.72 -14.32
C TYR A 35 3.32 -13.39 -15.06
N GLN A 36 3.69 -12.31 -14.36
CA GLN A 36 3.83 -10.99 -15.00
C GLN A 36 4.99 -10.92 -15.99
N VAL A 37 6.09 -11.61 -15.72
CA VAL A 37 7.20 -11.73 -16.69
C VAL A 37 6.73 -12.44 -17.96
N LYS A 38 5.95 -13.53 -17.84
CA LYS A 38 5.39 -14.24 -18.99
C LYS A 38 4.41 -13.37 -19.79
N VAL A 39 3.53 -12.63 -19.12
CA VAL A 39 2.56 -11.74 -19.78
C VAL A 39 3.26 -10.63 -20.55
N GLY A 40 4.22 -9.94 -19.92
CA GLY A 40 4.98 -8.87 -20.55
C GLY A 40 5.79 -9.34 -21.77
N SER A 41 6.28 -10.58 -21.74
CA SER A 41 7.01 -11.19 -22.85
C SER A 41 6.08 -11.60 -24.00
N ALA A 42 4.86 -12.07 -23.70
CA ALA A 42 3.90 -12.55 -24.69
C ALA A 42 3.08 -11.43 -25.35
N LYS A 43 2.84 -10.32 -24.65
CA LYS A 43 1.98 -9.22 -25.11
C LYS A 43 2.70 -7.86 -24.96
N PRO A 44 3.36 -7.38 -26.03
CA PRO A 44 3.98 -6.06 -26.03
C PRO A 44 2.95 -4.96 -25.74
N GLY A 45 3.33 -4.01 -24.89
CA GLY A 45 2.46 -2.87 -24.49
C GLY A 45 1.56 -3.13 -23.28
N VAL A 46 1.63 -4.31 -22.66
CA VAL A 46 0.99 -4.55 -21.35
C VAL A 46 1.85 -3.96 -20.24
N ASP A 47 1.19 -3.33 -19.27
CA ASP A 47 1.83 -2.85 -18.05
C ASP A 47 2.28 -4.03 -17.16
N THR A 48 3.59 -4.13 -16.93
CA THR A 48 4.22 -5.21 -16.15
C THR A 48 4.40 -4.87 -14.67
N GLU A 49 4.09 -3.64 -14.24
CA GLU A 49 4.27 -3.15 -12.87
C GLU A 49 2.93 -3.04 -12.12
N ALA A 50 1.83 -2.80 -12.82
CA ALA A 50 0.49 -2.82 -12.23
C ALA A 50 0.12 -4.21 -11.68
N ARG A 51 -0.62 -4.23 -10.56
CA ARG A 51 -1.03 -5.47 -9.86
C ARG A 51 -2.51 -5.42 -9.48
N TRP A 52 -3.07 -6.60 -9.22
CA TRP A 52 -4.43 -6.77 -8.71
C TRP A 52 -4.49 -6.67 -7.19
N VAL A 53 -5.56 -6.09 -6.66
CA VAL A 53 -5.87 -6.08 -5.22
C VAL A 53 -7.36 -6.31 -5.00
N VAL A 54 -7.70 -7.02 -3.93
CA VAL A 54 -9.09 -7.12 -3.45
C VAL A 54 -9.36 -5.99 -2.45
N LYS A 55 -10.15 -5.00 -2.87
CA LYS A 55 -10.56 -3.87 -2.04
C LYS A 55 -12.08 -3.78 -1.98
N CYS A 56 -12.64 -3.78 -0.77
CA CYS A 56 -14.09 -3.77 -0.55
C CYS A 56 -14.82 -4.90 -1.31
N LYS A 57 -14.25 -6.12 -1.30
CA LYS A 57 -14.75 -7.30 -2.03
C LYS A 57 -14.79 -7.15 -3.56
N LYS A 58 -14.09 -6.16 -4.12
CA LYS A 58 -13.96 -5.94 -5.57
C LYS A 58 -12.50 -6.05 -5.98
N PHE A 59 -12.25 -6.72 -7.09
CA PHE A 59 -10.94 -6.73 -7.73
C PHE A 59 -10.67 -5.36 -8.36
N ARG A 60 -9.48 -4.83 -8.13
CA ARG A 60 -9.01 -3.59 -8.73
C ARG A 60 -7.60 -3.81 -9.26
N TYR A 61 -7.34 -3.35 -10.48
CA TYR A 61 -6.02 -3.42 -11.11
C TYR A 61 -5.42 -2.03 -11.23
N GLY A 62 -4.11 -1.92 -11.03
CA GLY A 62 -3.37 -0.69 -11.31
C GLY A 62 -2.39 -0.32 -10.21
N TYR A 63 -2.42 0.96 -9.84
CA TYR A 63 -1.53 1.59 -8.89
C TYR A 63 -2.29 2.33 -7.79
N LYS A 64 -1.59 2.62 -6.71
CA LYS A 64 -2.00 3.58 -5.69
C LYS A 64 -0.88 4.60 -5.45
N LYS A 65 -1.26 5.75 -4.90
CA LYS A 65 -0.35 6.84 -4.56
C LYS A 65 -0.40 7.11 -3.07
N HIS A 66 0.77 7.26 -2.47
CA HIS A 66 0.97 7.67 -1.09
C HIS A 66 1.53 9.08 -1.13
N VAL A 67 0.82 10.02 -0.51
CA VAL A 67 1.11 11.45 -0.64
C VAL A 67 1.29 12.03 0.75
N LEU A 68 2.42 12.70 0.94
CA LEU A 68 2.71 13.50 2.12
C LEU A 68 2.48 14.96 1.77
N THR A 69 1.64 15.64 2.56
CA THR A 69 1.37 17.07 2.41
C THR A 69 1.68 17.80 3.71
N ASP A 70 1.87 19.11 3.61
CA ASP A 70 1.80 19.99 4.77
C ASP A 70 0.34 20.28 5.18
N GLY A 71 0.18 21.15 6.18
CA GLY A 71 -1.14 21.56 6.69
C GLY A 71 -1.94 22.45 5.74
N GLU A 72 -1.30 23.06 4.74
CA GLU A 72 -1.96 23.89 3.71
C GLU A 72 -2.33 23.06 2.46
N GLY A 73 -1.85 21.81 2.39
CA GLY A 73 -2.12 20.87 1.31
C GLY A 73 -1.06 20.87 0.22
N LEU A 74 0.10 21.51 0.43
CA LEU A 74 1.21 21.43 -0.50
C LEU A 74 1.84 20.04 -0.44
N VAL A 75 2.05 19.43 -1.61
CA VAL A 75 2.63 18.09 -1.71
C VAL A 75 4.13 18.16 -1.47
N HIS A 76 4.60 17.48 -0.43
CA HIS A 76 6.01 17.37 -0.10
C HIS A 76 6.64 16.12 -0.74
N THR A 77 5.91 15.00 -0.76
CA THR A 77 6.41 13.74 -1.31
C THR A 77 5.27 12.91 -1.88
N LEU A 78 5.56 12.19 -2.96
CA LEU A 78 4.66 11.22 -3.56
C LEU A 78 5.42 9.94 -3.88
N THR A 79 4.93 8.80 -3.39
CA THR A 79 5.34 7.48 -3.88
C THR A 79 4.17 6.81 -4.59
N THR A 80 4.42 6.26 -5.78
CA THR A 80 3.46 5.42 -6.50
C THR A 80 3.89 3.97 -6.35
N THR A 81 2.96 3.11 -5.95
CA THR A 81 3.17 1.67 -5.78
C THR A 81 2.11 0.91 -6.56
N SER A 82 2.37 -0.37 -6.86
CA SER A 82 1.35 -1.24 -7.42
C SER A 82 0.18 -1.40 -6.44
N ALA A 83 -1.03 -1.64 -6.94
CA ALA A 83 -2.23 -1.58 -6.11
C ALA A 83 -2.28 -2.61 -4.95
N ASN A 84 -1.50 -3.68 -5.04
CA ASN A 84 -1.38 -4.72 -4.01
C ASN A 84 -0.46 -4.36 -2.85
N VAL A 85 0.34 -3.29 -2.94
CA VAL A 85 1.20 -2.87 -1.84
C VAL A 85 0.35 -2.30 -0.71
N SER A 86 0.59 -2.75 0.52
CA SER A 86 -0.12 -2.24 1.69
C SER A 86 0.32 -0.83 2.04
N ASP A 87 -0.63 0.02 2.41
CA ASP A 87 -0.35 1.37 2.89
C ASP A 87 0.52 1.31 4.17
N THR A 88 0.32 0.27 4.99
CA THR A 88 1.08 0.07 6.24
C THR A 88 2.58 -0.06 5.98
N THR A 89 2.96 -0.78 4.92
CA THR A 89 4.36 -1.09 4.61
C THR A 89 5.08 0.05 3.88
N GLU A 90 4.35 0.91 3.18
CA GLU A 90 4.91 2.05 2.44
C GLU A 90 5.12 3.29 3.33
N PHE A 91 4.54 3.33 4.53
CA PHE A 91 4.65 4.47 5.44
C PHE A 91 6.10 4.90 5.74
N PRO A 92 7.05 4.00 6.07
CA PRO A 92 8.42 4.39 6.37
C PRO A 92 9.09 5.10 5.19
N THR A 93 8.90 4.58 3.98
CA THR A 93 9.45 5.17 2.75
C THR A 93 8.92 6.59 2.52
N LEU A 94 7.67 6.86 2.87
CA LEU A 94 7.10 8.21 2.76
C LEU A 94 7.72 9.19 3.77
N ILE A 95 7.97 8.73 5.02
CA ILE A 95 8.58 9.54 6.08
C ILE A 95 10.05 9.85 5.75
N GLU A 96 10.81 8.85 5.30
CA GLU A 96 12.22 8.98 4.94
C GLU A 96 12.41 9.98 3.79
N LYS A 97 11.62 9.82 2.71
CA LYS A 97 11.65 10.74 1.56
C LYS A 97 11.21 12.16 1.92
N GLY A 98 10.29 12.28 2.88
CA GLY A 98 9.73 13.56 3.28
C GLY A 98 10.63 14.40 4.20
N ALA A 99 11.77 13.87 4.64
CA ALA A 99 12.79 14.60 5.42
C ALA A 99 12.22 15.55 6.50
N LEU A 100 11.20 15.08 7.22
CA LEU A 100 10.43 15.92 8.14
C LEU A 100 11.28 16.41 9.31
N GLN A 101 11.04 17.64 9.75
CA GLN A 101 11.70 18.18 10.93
C GLN A 101 11.27 17.44 12.20
N LYS A 102 12.22 17.24 13.12
CA LYS A 102 11.95 16.64 14.43
C LYS A 102 10.87 17.43 15.17
N GLY A 103 9.98 16.73 15.86
CA GLY A 103 8.89 17.29 16.65
C GLY A 103 7.61 17.58 15.86
N VAL A 104 7.62 17.46 14.53
CA VAL A 104 6.42 17.55 13.69
C VAL A 104 5.48 16.39 14.00
N MET A 105 4.18 16.68 14.05
CA MET A 105 3.14 15.66 14.19
C MET A 105 2.73 15.15 12.81
N VAL A 106 2.82 13.83 12.62
CA VAL A 106 2.40 13.18 11.38
C VAL A 106 0.97 12.69 11.54
N LEU A 107 0.04 13.37 10.87
CA LEU A 107 -1.36 12.94 10.80
C LEU A 107 -1.51 11.90 9.69
N ALA A 108 -2.01 10.72 10.05
CA ALA A 108 -2.25 9.65 9.10
C ALA A 108 -3.52 8.87 9.45
N ASP A 109 -4.11 8.25 8.43
CA ASP A 109 -5.31 7.46 8.59
C ASP A 109 -5.08 6.14 9.37
N LYS A 110 -6.18 5.44 9.67
CA LYS A 110 -6.14 4.13 10.34
C LYS A 110 -5.56 2.99 9.48
N GLY A 111 -5.35 3.22 8.18
CA GLY A 111 -4.69 2.30 7.27
C GLY A 111 -3.20 2.20 7.56
N TYR A 112 -2.58 3.28 8.06
CA TYR A 112 -1.17 3.34 8.42
C TYR A 112 -0.83 2.83 9.83
N THR A 113 -1.83 2.37 10.60
CA THR A 113 -1.60 1.94 11.99
C THR A 113 -0.84 0.63 12.07
N SER A 114 0.39 0.70 12.58
CA SER A 114 1.17 -0.48 13.01
C SER A 114 2.10 -0.12 14.14
N LYS A 115 2.55 -1.13 14.90
CA LYS A 115 3.56 -0.94 15.95
C LYS A 115 4.86 -0.39 15.33
N THR A 116 5.30 -1.01 14.24
CA THR A 116 6.50 -0.62 13.49
C THR A 116 6.45 0.82 12.99
N ASN A 117 5.31 1.30 12.50
CA ASN A 117 5.19 2.68 12.00
C ASN A 117 5.26 3.70 13.15
N ARG A 118 4.66 3.40 14.30
CA ARG A 118 4.75 4.26 15.49
C ARG A 118 6.18 4.30 16.04
N GLU A 119 6.86 3.16 16.07
CA GLU A 119 8.29 3.08 16.42
C GLU A 119 9.16 3.86 15.44
N HIS A 120 8.85 3.78 14.14
CA HIS A 120 9.55 4.51 13.08
C HIS A 120 9.37 6.03 13.23
N LEU A 121 8.18 6.53 13.59
CA LEU A 121 8.00 7.94 13.93
C LEU A 121 8.85 8.34 15.13
N SER A 122 8.84 7.51 16.19
CA SER A 122 9.60 7.79 17.41
C SER A 122 11.11 7.83 17.16
N SER A 123 11.66 6.93 16.33
CA SER A 123 13.10 6.90 16.02
C SER A 123 13.55 8.13 15.23
N HIS A 124 12.65 8.74 14.46
CA HIS A 124 12.88 9.98 13.71
C HIS A 124 12.58 11.24 14.54
N GLY A 125 12.15 11.08 15.81
CA GLY A 125 11.77 12.20 16.68
C GLY A 125 10.48 12.90 16.24
N LEU A 126 9.61 12.21 15.50
CA LEU A 126 8.32 12.70 15.03
C LEU A 126 7.22 12.34 16.03
N LYS A 127 6.18 13.19 16.13
CA LYS A 127 5.03 12.91 16.99
C LYS A 127 4.02 12.05 16.25
N ASP A 128 3.55 11.00 16.93
CA ASP A 128 2.53 10.08 16.43
C ASP A 128 1.15 10.75 16.40
N GLY A 129 0.63 10.97 15.19
CA GLY A 129 -0.74 11.38 14.92
C GLY A 129 -1.51 10.34 14.09
N ILE A 130 -1.05 9.08 14.05
CA ILE A 130 -1.73 8.01 13.31
C ILE A 130 -3.01 7.64 14.05
N MET A 131 -4.15 7.69 13.35
CA MET A 131 -5.45 7.31 13.92
C MET A 131 -5.39 5.91 14.55
N ARG A 132 -5.88 5.79 15.79
CA ARG A 132 -5.94 4.51 16.51
C ARG A 132 -6.96 3.58 15.85
N LYS A 133 -6.69 2.28 15.94
CA LYS A 133 -7.57 1.22 15.45
C LYS A 133 -7.77 0.18 16.54
N ALA A 134 -9.02 -0.25 16.73
CA ALA A 134 -9.34 -1.32 17.66
C ALA A 134 -8.78 -2.65 17.14
N THR A 135 -8.18 -3.44 18.02
CA THR A 135 -7.79 -4.82 17.71
C THR A 135 -9.01 -5.73 17.87
N LYS A 136 -9.11 -6.79 17.06
CA LYS A 136 -10.22 -7.76 17.15
C LYS A 136 -10.37 -8.25 18.59
N GLY A 137 -11.59 -8.12 19.14
CA GLY A 137 -11.91 -8.53 20.50
C GLY A 137 -11.47 -7.58 21.62
N LYS A 138 -10.96 -6.38 21.32
CA LYS A 138 -10.64 -5.36 22.35
C LYS A 138 -11.26 -4.00 21.98
N PRO A 139 -11.81 -3.27 22.95
CA PRO A 139 -12.30 -1.91 22.72
C PRO A 139 -11.15 -0.97 22.33
N LEU A 140 -11.50 0.14 21.69
CA LEU A 140 -10.53 1.20 21.39
C LEU A 140 -10.13 1.86 22.71
N SER A 141 -8.83 1.87 23.02
CA SER A 141 -8.23 2.52 24.19
C SER A 141 -7.35 3.69 23.81
#